data_AF-A0A956IYN6-F1
#
_entry.id   AF-A0A956IYN6-F1
#
_cell.length_a   1.000
_cell.length_b   1.000
_cell.length_c   1.000
_cell.angle_alpha   90.00
_cell.angle_beta   90.00
_cell.angle_gamma   90.00
#
_symmetry.space_group_name_H-M   'P 1'
#
loop_
_entity.id
_entity.type
_entity.pdbx_description
1 polymer ?
#
loop_
_entity_poly.entity_id
_entity_poly.type
_entity_poly.pdbx_seq_one_letter_code
_entity_poly.pdbx_strand_id
1 'polypeptide(L)'
;DPETYAADAQARAHAEAAIERGQDLELPPRQRLFVYMPLEHSEDLGDQERCVERVRALAEAVAADPDATPEQRKQYAGYIGYAIAHRDIVARFGRFPHRNALLGRESTPEEREFLTQPGSSF
;
A
#
# COMPACT_ATOMS: atom_id res chain seq x y z
N ASP A 1 11.67 -5.44 14.33
CA ASP A 1 11.27 -6.65 15.09
C ASP A 1 10.33 -7.46 14.21
N PRO A 2 10.44 -8.80 14.06
CA PRO A 2 9.43 -9.59 13.33
C PRO A 2 8.00 -9.33 13.82
N GLU A 3 7.82 -8.96 15.09
CA GLU A 3 6.53 -8.58 15.68
C GLU A 3 5.86 -7.41 14.93
N THR A 4 6.64 -6.59 14.21
CA THR A 4 6.12 -5.49 13.38
C THR A 4 5.09 -5.95 12.33
N TYR A 5 5.16 -7.21 11.87
CA TYR A 5 4.26 -7.73 10.83
C TYR A 5 3.27 -8.78 11.35
N ALA A 6 3.27 -9.08 12.65
CA ALA A 6 2.48 -10.17 13.22
C ALA A 6 0.96 -9.95 13.08
N ALA A 7 0.52 -8.70 13.02
CA ALA A 7 -0.90 -8.33 12.89
C ALA A 7 -1.33 -8.05 11.44
N ASP A 8 -0.43 -8.11 10.45
CA ASP A 8 -0.72 -7.72 9.05
C ASP A 8 -1.91 -8.51 8.49
N ALA A 9 -1.96 -9.83 8.71
CA ALA A 9 -3.03 -10.67 8.20
C ALA A 9 -4.41 -10.30 8.79
N GLN A 10 -4.47 -9.95 10.07
CA GLN A 10 -5.71 -9.51 10.71
C GLN A 10 -6.13 -8.13 10.21
N ALA A 11 -5.20 -7.18 10.14
CA ALA A 11 -5.45 -5.85 9.61
C ALA A 11 -5.96 -5.89 8.15
N ARG A 12 -5.36 -6.74 7.32
CA ARG A 12 -5.75 -7.00 5.94
C ARG A 12 -7.18 -7.51 5.83
N ALA A 13 -7.55 -8.53 6.62
CA ALA A 13 -8.91 -9.07 6.62
C ALA A 13 -9.96 -8.04 7.05
N HIS A 14 -9.64 -7.18 8.03
CA HIS A 14 -10.53 -6.10 8.44
C HIS A 14 -10.67 -5.01 7.36
N ALA A 15 -9.57 -4.65 6.69
CA ALA A 15 -9.57 -3.71 5.58
C ALA A 15 -10.42 -4.21 4.41
N GLU A 16 -10.24 -5.48 3.99
CA GLU A 16 -11.04 -6.10 2.93
C GLU A 16 -12.53 -6.04 3.27
N ALA A 17 -12.91 -6.47 4.47
CA ALA A 17 -14.31 -6.47 4.90
C ALA A 17 -14.92 -5.06 4.92
N ALA A 18 -14.16 -4.04 5.34
CA ALA A 18 -14.62 -2.65 5.33
C ALA A 18 -14.85 -2.14 3.90
N ILE A 19 -13.93 -2.43 2.97
CA ILE A 19 -14.03 -2.02 1.56
C ILE A 19 -15.19 -2.74 0.87
N GLU A 20 -15.38 -4.03 1.11
CA GLU A 20 -16.48 -4.82 0.51
C GLU A 20 -17.85 -4.33 0.96
N ARG A 21 -17.95 -3.82 2.19
CA ARG A 21 -19.17 -3.24 2.75
C ARG A 21 -19.34 -1.77 2.40
N GLY A 22 -18.38 -1.15 1.71
CA GLY A 22 -18.37 0.28 1.40
C GLY A 22 -18.22 1.20 2.62
N GLN A 23 -17.80 0.66 3.77
CA GLN A 23 -17.67 1.41 5.02
C GLN A 23 -16.48 2.37 4.99
N ASP A 24 -15.48 2.08 4.16
CA ASP A 24 -14.37 2.99 3.87
C ASP A 24 -14.88 4.34 3.32
N LEU A 25 -15.92 4.32 2.49
CA LEU A 25 -16.47 5.53 1.86
C LEU A 25 -17.17 6.49 2.84
N GLU A 26 -17.57 6.00 4.02
CA GLU A 26 -18.16 6.81 5.09
C GLU A 26 -17.11 7.64 5.85
N LEU A 27 -15.82 7.32 5.65
CA LEU A 27 -14.72 7.95 6.38
C LEU A 27 -14.20 9.20 5.65
N PRO A 28 -13.63 10.17 6.39
CA PRO A 28 -12.86 11.26 5.80
C PRO A 28 -11.68 10.73 4.94
N PRO A 29 -11.25 11.46 3.89
CA PRO A 29 -10.21 11.02 2.97
C PRO A 29 -8.93 10.51 3.64
N ARG A 30 -8.48 11.19 4.70
CA ARG A 30 -7.27 10.80 5.43
C ARG A 30 -7.42 9.45 6.12
N GLN A 31 -8.60 9.13 6.63
CA GLN A 31 -8.87 7.85 7.31
C GLN A 31 -9.00 6.70 6.30
N ARG A 32 -9.58 6.97 5.11
CA ARG A 32 -9.61 6.01 3.99
C ARG A 32 -8.22 5.50 3.61
N LEU A 33 -7.21 6.37 3.56
CA LEU A 33 -5.82 5.94 3.33
C LEU A 33 -5.37 4.85 4.32
N PHE A 34 -5.64 5.04 5.62
CA PHE A 34 -5.27 4.06 6.64
C PHE A 34 -6.04 2.74 6.51
N VAL A 35 -7.25 2.76 5.95
CA VAL A 35 -7.98 1.52 5.62
C VAL A 35 -7.30 0.77 4.47
N TYR A 36 -6.65 1.46 3.54
CA TYR A 36 -6.01 0.83 2.38
C TYR A 36 -4.58 0.35 2.65
N MET A 37 -3.89 0.94 3.63
CA MET A 37 -2.50 0.57 3.98
C MET A 37 -2.29 -0.92 4.26
N PRO A 38 -3.20 -1.66 4.94
CA PRO A 38 -3.04 -3.11 5.10
C PRO A 38 -2.96 -3.87 3.77
N LEU A 39 -3.61 -3.40 2.71
CA LEU A 39 -3.48 -3.97 1.37
C LEU A 39 -2.11 -3.63 0.76
N GLU A 40 -1.66 -2.36 0.90
CA GLU A 40 -0.32 -1.91 0.47
C GLU A 40 0.81 -2.69 1.14
N HIS A 41 0.61 -3.14 2.37
CA HIS A 41 1.60 -3.91 3.12
C HIS A 41 1.53 -5.42 2.88
N SER A 42 0.52 -5.92 2.15
CA SER A 42 0.36 -7.33 1.83
C SER A 42 1.38 -7.79 0.79
N GLU A 43 1.90 -9.01 0.92
CA GLU A 43 2.74 -9.66 -0.09
C GLU A 43 1.91 -10.47 -1.12
N ASP A 44 0.63 -10.09 -1.31
CA ASP A 44 -0.27 -10.65 -2.33
C ASP A 44 -0.49 -9.64 -3.47
N LEU A 45 -0.42 -10.11 -4.72
CA LEU A 45 -0.55 -9.23 -5.89
C LEU A 45 -1.98 -8.66 -6.06
N GLY A 46 -3.01 -9.44 -5.73
CA GLY A 46 -4.40 -8.99 -5.81
C GLY A 46 -4.68 -7.85 -4.82
N ASP A 47 -4.14 -7.95 -3.61
CA ASP A 47 -4.21 -6.89 -2.62
C ASP A 47 -3.52 -5.60 -3.10
N GLN A 48 -2.35 -5.74 -3.71
CA GLN A 48 -1.59 -4.61 -4.25
C GLN A 48 -2.35 -3.90 -5.38
N GLU A 49 -2.95 -4.65 -6.30
CA GLU A 49 -3.76 -4.09 -7.38
C GLU A 49 -5.01 -3.38 -6.84
N ARG A 50 -5.66 -3.98 -5.83
CA ARG A 50 -6.81 -3.36 -5.15
C ARG A 50 -6.42 -2.11 -4.36
N CYS A 51 -5.25 -2.09 -3.73
CA CYS A 51 -4.71 -0.89 -3.08
C CYS A 51 -4.56 0.26 -4.09
N VAL A 52 -3.92 0.00 -5.23
CA VAL A 52 -3.73 0.99 -6.30
C VAL A 52 -5.07 1.52 -6.80
N GLU A 53 -6.06 0.64 -7.03
CA GLU A 53 -7.42 1.04 -7.41
C GLU A 53 -8.04 2.00 -6.38
N ARG A 54 -8.01 1.63 -5.09
CA ARG A 54 -8.63 2.41 -4.01
C ARG A 54 -7.95 3.76 -3.77
N VAL A 55 -6.62 3.79 -3.83
CA VAL A 55 -5.85 5.03 -3.70
C VAL A 55 -6.10 5.97 -4.88
N ARG A 56 -6.21 5.44 -6.11
CA ARG A 56 -6.58 6.25 -7.29
C ARG A 56 -7.97 6.85 -7.15
N ALA A 57 -8.97 6.03 -6.82
CA ALA A 57 -10.34 6.50 -6.62
C ALA A 57 -10.43 7.58 -5.52
N LEU A 58 -9.66 7.42 -4.44
CA LEU A 58 -9.57 8.43 -3.39
C LEU A 58 -8.94 9.74 -3.87
N ALA A 59 -7.84 9.67 -4.61
CA ALA A 59 -7.19 10.85 -5.17
C ALA A 59 -8.10 11.59 -6.17
N GLU A 60 -8.84 10.85 -7.00
CA GLU A 60 -9.86 11.42 -7.89
C GLU A 60 -10.99 12.09 -7.11
N ALA A 61 -11.48 11.48 -6.03
CA ALA A 61 -12.50 12.08 -5.19
C ALA A 61 -12.02 13.39 -4.53
N VAL A 62 -10.79 13.42 -4.01
CA VAL A 62 -10.19 14.65 -3.46
C VAL A 62 -9.94 15.69 -4.56
N ALA A 63 -9.62 15.26 -5.77
CA ALA A 63 -9.46 16.15 -6.93
C ALA A 63 -10.80 16.67 -7.50
N ALA A 64 -11.94 16.06 -7.15
CA ALA A 64 -13.26 16.53 -7.54
C ALA A 64 -13.91 17.42 -6.46
N ASP A 65 -13.48 17.31 -5.20
CA ASP A 65 -13.99 18.09 -4.08
C ASP A 65 -13.70 19.59 -4.28
N PRO A 66 -14.71 20.49 -4.32
CA PRO A 66 -14.51 21.93 -4.50
C PRO A 66 -13.77 22.59 -3.32
N ASP A 67 -13.84 22.01 -2.12
CA ASP A 67 -13.24 22.55 -0.90
C ASP A 67 -11.78 22.08 -0.71
N ALA A 68 -11.33 21.11 -1.51
CA ALA A 68 -9.95 20.62 -1.44
C ALA A 68 -8.94 21.67 -1.93
N THR A 69 -7.97 21.98 -1.07
CA THR A 69 -6.86 22.87 -1.40
C THR A 69 -5.94 22.28 -2.48
N PRO A 70 -5.18 23.13 -3.21
CA PRO A 70 -4.19 22.64 -4.17
C PRO A 70 -3.16 21.68 -3.56
N GLU A 71 -2.75 21.93 -2.31
CA GLU A 71 -1.78 21.08 -1.61
C GLU A 71 -2.37 19.70 -1.27
N GLN A 72 -3.63 19.63 -0.85
CA GLN A 72 -4.31 18.35 -0.66
C GLN A 72 -4.38 17.58 -1.97
N ARG A 73 -4.81 18.20 -3.08
CA ARG A 73 -4.86 17.51 -4.39
C ARG A 73 -3.51 16.94 -4.79
N LYS A 74 -2.44 17.73 -4.62
CA LYS A 74 -1.06 17.29 -4.88
C LYS A 74 -0.65 16.13 -3.97
N GLN A 75 -0.95 16.22 -2.67
CA GLN A 75 -0.63 15.18 -1.69
C GLN A 75 -1.29 13.85 -2.04
N TYR A 76 -2.60 13.85 -2.32
CA TYR A 76 -3.32 12.63 -2.65
C TYR A 76 -2.93 12.04 -4.01
N ALA A 77 -2.65 12.88 -5.01
CA ALA A 77 -2.06 12.41 -6.28
C ALA A 77 -0.70 11.73 -6.05
N GLY A 78 0.10 12.23 -5.11
CA GLY A 78 1.38 11.63 -4.73
C GLY A 78 1.26 10.21 -4.16
N TYR A 79 0.20 9.90 -3.40
CA TYR A 79 -0.02 8.56 -2.85
C TYR A 79 -0.21 7.48 -3.92
N ILE A 80 -0.71 7.84 -5.10
CA ILE A 80 -0.82 6.90 -6.23
C ILE A 80 0.56 6.34 -6.59
N GLY A 81 1.60 7.18 -6.59
CA GLY A 81 2.96 6.76 -6.91
C GLY A 81 3.51 5.75 -5.89
N TYR A 82 3.22 5.97 -4.60
CA TYR A 82 3.61 5.04 -3.53
C TYR A 82 2.91 3.68 -3.65
N ALA A 83 1.60 3.67 -3.88
CA ALA A 83 0.85 2.43 -4.05
C ALA A 83 1.33 1.61 -5.26
N ILE A 84 1.63 2.29 -6.39
CA ILE A 84 2.20 1.63 -7.57
C ILE A 84 3.58 1.05 -7.27
N ALA A 85 4.44 1.80 -6.57
CA ALA A 85 5.78 1.34 -6.25
C ALA A 85 5.76 0.08 -5.35
N HIS A 86 4.87 0.01 -4.36
CA HIS A 86 4.65 -1.22 -3.58
C HIS A 86 4.19 -2.39 -4.47
N ARG A 87 3.19 -2.13 -5.32
CA ARG A 87 2.64 -3.13 -6.24
C ARG A 87 3.71 -3.69 -7.16
N ASP A 88 4.58 -2.85 -7.71
CA ASP A 88 5.61 -3.27 -8.66
C ASP A 88 6.68 -4.15 -8.02
N ILE A 89 7.03 -3.90 -6.75
CA ILE A 89 7.94 -4.78 -6.00
C ILE A 89 7.31 -6.16 -5.82
N VAL A 90 6.06 -6.23 -5.35
CA VAL A 90 5.37 -7.51 -5.14
C VAL A 90 5.11 -8.21 -6.48
N ALA A 91 4.79 -7.48 -7.55
CA ALA A 91 4.64 -8.06 -8.88
C ALA A 91 5.94 -8.67 -9.41
N ARG A 92 7.09 -8.07 -9.07
CA ARG A 92 8.42 -8.56 -9.50
C ARG A 92 8.91 -9.73 -8.66
N PHE A 93 8.80 -9.66 -7.33
CA PHE A 93 9.45 -10.61 -6.41
C PHE A 93 8.46 -11.55 -5.70
N GLY A 94 7.15 -11.30 -5.81
CA GLY A 94 6.11 -12.00 -5.05
C GLY A 94 6.10 -11.67 -3.55
N ARG A 95 6.95 -10.73 -3.10
CA ARG A 95 7.15 -10.34 -1.70
C ARG A 95 7.93 -9.03 -1.62
N PHE A 96 8.16 -8.53 -0.40
CA PHE A 96 9.02 -7.38 -0.13
C PHE A 96 10.44 -7.81 0.29
N PRO A 97 11.46 -7.65 -0.56
CA PRO A 97 12.81 -8.13 -0.24
C PRO A 97 13.43 -7.48 1.00
N HIS A 98 13.08 -6.24 1.32
CA HIS A 98 13.60 -5.55 2.51
C HIS A 98 13.12 -6.19 3.82
N ARG A 99 12.05 -7.00 3.79
CA ARG A 99 11.58 -7.77 4.95
C ARG A 99 12.33 -9.08 5.15
N ASN A 100 13.13 -9.53 4.17
CA ASN A 100 13.74 -10.85 4.18
C ASN A 100 14.59 -11.11 5.43
N ALA A 101 15.54 -10.22 5.72
CA ALA A 101 16.42 -10.37 6.88
C ALA A 101 15.62 -10.39 8.20
N LEU A 102 14.59 -9.55 8.31
CA LEU A 102 13.75 -9.48 9.51
C LEU A 102 12.91 -10.75 9.68
N LEU A 103 12.40 -11.32 8.60
CA LEU A 103 11.57 -12.52 8.60
C LEU A 103 12.39 -13.84 8.52
N GLY A 104 13.72 -13.77 8.58
CA GLY A 104 14.59 -14.95 8.47
C GLY A 104 14.58 -15.62 7.09
N ARG A 105 14.23 -14.89 6.03
CA ARG A 105 14.21 -15.38 4.64
C ARG A 105 15.55 -15.11 3.97
N GLU A 106 16.00 -16.05 3.13
CA GLU A 106 17.14 -15.82 2.26
C GLU A 106 16.72 -15.00 1.03
N SER A 107 17.48 -13.92 0.74
CA SER A 107 17.29 -13.13 -0.47
C SER A 107 17.94 -13.80 -1.68
N THR A 108 17.28 -13.82 -2.83
CA THR A 108 17.86 -14.26 -4.11
C THR A 108 18.95 -13.30 -4.60
N PRO A 109 19.79 -13.68 -5.59
CA PRO A 109 20.75 -12.75 -6.18
C PRO A 109 20.11 -11.47 -6.72
N GLU A 110 18.96 -11.58 -7.39
CA GLU A 110 18.22 -10.44 -7.93
C GLU A 110 17.68 -9.53 -6.82
N GLU A 111 17.12 -10.11 -5.76
CA GLU A 111 16.65 -9.36 -4.60
C GLU A 111 17.79 -8.61 -3.90
N ARG A 112 18.99 -9.21 -3.80
CA ARG A 112 20.17 -8.54 -3.23
C ARG A 112 20.63 -7.37 -4.07
N GLU A 113 20.64 -7.50 -5.39
CA GLU A 113 20.96 -6.39 -6.28
C GLU A 113 19.92 -5.27 -6.15
N PHE A 114 18.64 -5.62 -6.16
CA PHE A 114 17.54 -4.67 -5.97
C PHE A 114 17.66 -3.89 -4.66
N LEU A 115 18.02 -4.54 -3.55
CA LEU A 115 18.21 -3.90 -2.24
C LEU A 115 19.33 -2.85 -2.19
N THR A 116 20.16 -2.73 -3.24
CA THR A 116 21.17 -1.66 -3.36
C THR A 116 20.65 -0.43 -4.10
N GLN A 117 19.47 -0.51 -4.73
CA GLN A 117 18.90 0.55 -5.56
C GLN A 117 17.98 1.48 -4.75
N PRO A 118 17.80 2.74 -5.17
CA PRO A 118 16.79 3.62 -4.59
C PRO A 118 15.38 3.04 -4.73
N GLY A 119 14.52 3.25 -3.72
CA GLY A 119 13.13 2.75 -3.74
C GLY A 119 13.00 1.25 -3.45
N SER A 120 14.05 0.60 -2.94
CA SER A 120 14.03 -0.82 -2.58
C SER A 120 13.39 -1.12 -1.22
N SER A 121 13.04 -0.07 -0.46
CA SER A 121 12.36 -0.10 0.82
C SER A 121 11.51 1.15 1.02
N PHE A 122 10.54 1.09 1.93
CA PHE A 122 9.68 2.20 2.35
C PHE A 122 9.75 2.38 3.87
#